data_AF-A0A162FKG9-F1
#
_entry.id   AF-A0A162FKG9-F1
#
_cell.length_a   1.000
_cell.length_b   1.000
_cell.length_c   1.000
_cell.angle_alpha   90.00
_cell.angle_beta   90.00
_cell.angle_gamma   90.00
#
_symmetry.space_group_name_H-M   'P 1'
#
loop_
_entity.id
_entity.type
_entity.pdbx_description
1 polymer ?
#
loop_
_entity_poly.entity_id
_entity_poly.type
_entity_poly.pdbx_seq_one_letter_code
_entity_poly.pdbx_strand_id
1 'polypeptide(L)'
;MHVLEKSFLDLLRGNISIVPDADVYIGNRFSPDDKTPAVIIDLVDETFIRKHYITLEGVQYLRKLYDVDIWINIYANNEEDRQSIIEDVTNRILQAETNHYTTCANYNKTSCSETGNTCEALTSTSGRANKKQCPDLNIYKSFFKQNHIQKQTFKIIGVTNLDDLNVTGPVLRTIFKLNMEYYSYYPIGGRTFNSISIDGDLI
;
A
#
# COMPACT_ATOMS: atom_id res chain seq x y z
N MET A 1 6.44 14.91 0.40
CA MET A 1 5.71 13.65 0.62
C MET A 1 6.03 12.76 -0.54
N HIS A 2 6.65 11.62 -0.25
CA HIS A 2 7.01 10.60 -1.23
C HIS A 2 5.77 9.92 -1.80
N VAL A 3 5.90 9.29 -2.97
CA VAL A 3 4.75 8.59 -3.59
C VAL A 3 4.25 7.47 -2.69
N LEU A 4 5.16 6.67 -2.12
CA LEU A 4 4.78 5.56 -1.25
C LEU A 4 4.20 6.01 0.11
N GLU A 5 4.73 7.09 0.72
CA GLU A 5 4.10 7.70 1.91
C GLU A 5 2.63 8.01 1.62
N LYS A 6 2.37 8.69 0.50
CA LYS A 6 1.00 8.99 0.06
C LYS A 6 0.18 7.71 -0.15
N SER A 7 0.73 6.69 -0.81
CA SER A 7 0.04 5.42 -1.04
C SER A 7 -0.43 4.77 0.26
N PHE A 8 0.45 4.68 1.27
CA PHE A 8 0.07 4.11 2.56
C PHE A 8 -0.86 5.04 3.37
N LEU A 9 -0.76 6.37 3.22
CA LEU A 9 -1.74 7.30 3.79
C LEU A 9 -3.12 7.09 3.20
N ASP A 10 -3.23 7.01 1.88
CA ASP A 10 -4.48 6.79 1.16
C ASP A 10 -5.07 5.38 1.46
N LEU A 11 -4.25 4.40 1.83
CA LEU A 11 -4.68 3.08 2.30
C LEU A 11 -5.32 3.12 3.71
N LEU A 12 -4.73 3.89 4.63
CA LEU A 12 -5.15 3.95 6.04
C LEU A 12 -6.22 5.02 6.33
N ARG A 13 -6.25 6.11 5.55
CA ARG A 13 -7.16 7.24 5.76
C ARG A 13 -8.63 6.83 5.60
N GLY A 14 -9.47 7.25 6.56
CA GLY A 14 -10.91 6.92 6.59
C GLY A 14 -11.21 5.45 6.89
N ASN A 15 -10.20 4.66 7.29
CA ASN A 15 -10.28 3.21 7.46
C ASN A 15 -9.82 2.72 8.84
N ILE A 16 -9.34 3.63 9.69
CA ILE A 16 -9.00 3.44 11.10
C ILE A 16 -10.03 4.19 11.93
N SER A 17 -10.60 3.57 12.98
CA SER A 17 -11.59 4.24 13.83
C SER A 17 -11.52 3.72 15.27
N ILE A 18 -11.27 4.61 16.22
CA ILE A 18 -11.24 4.28 17.64
C ILE A 18 -12.60 4.68 18.21
N VAL A 19 -13.52 3.72 18.32
CA VAL A 19 -14.91 3.99 18.77
C VAL A 19 -15.64 4.90 17.73
N PRO A 20 -16.99 5.00 17.69
CA PRO A 20 -17.67 5.62 16.53
C PRO A 20 -17.42 7.12 16.25
N ASP A 21 -16.79 7.87 17.15
CA ASP A 21 -16.77 9.36 17.12
C ASP A 21 -15.39 9.99 17.42
N ALA A 22 -14.27 9.23 17.44
CA ALA A 22 -12.93 9.81 17.64
C ALA A 22 -12.11 9.86 16.33
N ASP A 23 -11.86 11.08 15.84
CA ASP A 23 -10.99 11.33 14.68
C ASP A 23 -9.52 11.01 15.01
N VAL A 24 -9.01 9.92 14.43
CA VAL A 24 -7.56 9.61 14.46
C VAL A 24 -6.84 10.46 13.43
N TYR A 25 -5.84 11.23 13.84
CA TYR A 25 -5.03 12.00 12.89
C TYR A 25 -4.15 11.05 12.05
N ILE A 26 -4.26 11.13 10.71
CA ILE A 26 -3.46 10.30 9.78
C ILE A 26 -2.69 11.20 8.81
N GLY A 27 -1.37 11.23 8.96
CA GLY A 27 -0.44 12.16 8.28
C GLY A 27 0.99 11.66 8.14
N ASN A 28 1.89 12.48 7.62
CA ASN A 28 3.32 12.15 7.42
C ASN A 28 4.27 13.05 8.22
N ARG A 29 3.75 13.70 9.27
CA ARG A 29 4.49 14.51 10.26
C ARG A 29 3.72 14.51 11.56
N PHE A 30 4.44 14.42 12.68
CA PHE A 30 3.89 14.67 14.01
C PHE A 30 4.44 16.01 14.53
N SER A 31 3.56 16.98 14.76
CA SER A 31 3.86 18.17 15.55
C SER A 31 3.74 17.85 17.05
N PRO A 32 4.53 18.46 17.94
CA PRO A 32 4.29 18.39 19.39
C PRO A 32 2.90 18.90 19.81
N ASP A 33 2.26 19.73 18.97
CA ASP A 33 0.89 20.23 19.16
C ASP A 33 -0.19 19.29 18.61
N ASP A 34 0.18 18.23 17.89
CA ASP A 34 -0.79 17.29 17.29
C ASP A 34 -1.43 16.41 18.37
N LYS A 35 -2.75 16.22 18.26
CA LYS A 35 -3.49 15.40 19.21
C LYS A 35 -3.27 13.92 18.94
N THR A 36 -2.92 13.19 20.00
CA THR A 36 -3.11 11.75 20.09
C THR A 36 -4.59 11.43 20.30
N PRO A 37 -5.11 10.33 19.72
CA PRO A 37 -4.41 9.29 18.96
C PRO A 37 -4.09 9.68 17.50
N ALA A 38 -2.93 9.23 17.01
CA ALA A 38 -2.41 9.59 15.68
C ALA A 38 -1.65 8.43 15.01
N VAL A 39 -1.63 8.42 13.68
CA VAL A 39 -0.88 7.49 12.83
C VAL A 39 -0.05 8.25 11.80
N ILE A 40 1.27 8.09 11.87
CA ILE A 40 2.24 8.86 11.11
C ILE A 40 3.09 7.94 10.22
N ILE A 41 3.13 8.24 8.93
CA ILE A 41 3.80 7.42 7.92
C ILE A 41 5.05 8.14 7.41
N ASP A 42 6.22 7.57 7.68
CA ASP A 42 7.52 8.12 7.34
C ASP A 42 8.24 7.23 6.32
N LEU A 43 8.78 7.83 5.26
CA LEU A 43 9.85 7.20 4.47
C LEU A 43 11.16 7.30 5.25
N VAL A 44 11.79 6.17 5.57
CA VAL A 44 13.00 6.11 6.41
C VAL A 44 14.27 5.95 5.57
N ASP A 45 14.24 5.09 4.55
CA ASP A 45 15.31 4.99 3.55
C ASP A 45 14.74 4.73 2.15
N GLU A 46 15.49 5.16 1.13
CA GLU A 46 15.28 4.81 -0.27
C GLU A 46 16.64 4.55 -0.94
N THR A 47 16.97 3.28 -1.14
CA THR A 47 18.21 2.83 -1.76
C THR A 47 18.00 2.46 -3.23
N PHE A 48 18.73 3.10 -4.15
CA PHE A 48 18.69 2.76 -5.58
C PHE A 48 19.38 1.43 -5.87
N ILE A 49 18.67 0.50 -6.51
CA ILE A 49 19.20 -0.82 -6.89
C ILE A 49 19.73 -0.81 -8.33
N ARG A 50 18.88 -0.51 -9.31
CA ARG A 50 19.21 -0.64 -10.75
C ARG A 50 18.27 0.13 -11.67
N LYS A 51 18.70 0.38 -12.91
CA LYS A 51 17.90 1.03 -13.97
C LYS A 51 17.88 0.21 -15.25
N HIS A 52 16.76 0.25 -15.98
CA HIS A 52 16.57 -0.38 -17.28
C HIS A 52 15.81 0.57 -18.21
N TYR A 53 16.13 0.52 -19.50
CA TYR A 53 15.29 1.08 -20.55
C TYR A 53 14.21 0.06 -20.91
N ILE A 54 12.96 0.52 -21.03
CA ILE A 54 11.83 -0.30 -21.47
C ILE A 54 10.96 0.49 -22.45
N THR A 55 10.24 -0.22 -23.30
CA THR A 55 9.19 0.37 -24.14
C THR A 55 7.84 -0.08 -23.61
N LEU A 56 6.95 0.87 -23.31
CA LEU A 56 5.55 0.62 -22.96
C LEU A 56 4.69 1.42 -23.93
N GLU A 57 3.73 0.77 -24.59
CA GLU A 57 2.76 1.42 -25.51
C GLU A 57 3.43 2.29 -26.60
N GLY A 58 4.61 1.88 -27.06
CA GLY A 58 5.40 2.59 -28.07
C GLY A 58 6.21 3.80 -27.58
N VAL A 59 6.22 4.08 -26.28
CA VAL A 59 7.01 5.15 -25.64
C VAL A 59 8.15 4.55 -24.82
N GLN A 60 9.34 5.16 -24.89
CA GLN A 60 10.48 4.73 -24.08
C GLN A 60 10.46 5.34 -22.66
N TYR A 61 10.69 4.48 -21.68
CA TYR A 61 10.78 4.83 -20.26
C TYR A 61 12.11 4.35 -19.66
N LEU A 62 12.69 5.18 -18.80
CA LEU A 62 13.70 4.75 -17.84
C LEU A 62 12.96 4.19 -16.62
N ARG A 63 12.96 2.87 -16.47
CA ARG A 63 12.47 2.20 -15.27
C ARG A 63 13.62 2.06 -14.27
N LYS A 64 13.51 2.70 -13.11
CA LYS A 64 14.40 2.52 -11.96
C LYS A 64 13.75 1.62 -10.93
N LEU A 65 14.58 0.86 -10.22
CA LEU A 65 14.21 0.01 -9.09
C LEU A 65 14.89 0.53 -7.83
N TYR A 66 14.12 0.64 -6.76
CA TYR A 66 14.53 1.08 -5.44
C TYR A 66 14.10 0.06 -4.39
N ASP A 67 14.90 -0.10 -3.35
CA ASP A 67 14.54 -0.75 -2.08
C ASP A 67 14.19 0.36 -1.08
N VAL A 68 13.12 0.17 -0.29
CA VAL A 68 12.52 1.23 0.53
C VAL A 68 12.06 0.69 1.87
N ASP A 69 12.42 1.43 2.93
CA ASP A 69 11.89 1.26 4.27
C ASP A 69 10.86 2.34 4.61
N ILE A 70 9.66 1.92 5.03
CA ILE A 70 8.57 2.78 5.49
C ILE A 70 8.20 2.39 6.91
N TRP A 71 8.11 3.38 7.80
CA TRP A 71 7.63 3.17 9.16
C TRP A 71 6.24 3.76 9.32
N ILE A 72 5.32 2.97 9.87
CA ILE A 72 3.99 3.44 10.32
C ILE A 72 4.07 3.52 11.84
N ASN A 73 4.11 4.75 12.34
CA ASN A 73 4.13 5.08 13.76
C ASN A 73 2.68 5.27 14.23
N ILE A 74 2.31 4.62 15.31
CA ILE A 74 1.03 4.78 16.00
C ILE A 74 1.33 5.43 17.34
N TYR A 75 0.59 6.48 17.69
CA TYR A 75 0.67 7.19 18.96
C TYR A 75 -0.70 7.14 19.64
N ALA A 76 -0.75 6.70 20.90
CA ALA A 76 -1.98 6.55 21.66
C ALA A 76 -1.80 6.97 23.13
N ASN A 77 -2.90 7.37 23.78
CA ASN A 77 -2.91 7.80 25.19
C ASN A 77 -3.16 6.65 26.17
N ASN A 78 -3.67 5.52 25.68
CA ASN A 78 -3.98 4.33 26.47
C ASN A 78 -3.81 3.06 25.63
N GLU A 79 -3.81 1.90 26.31
CA GLU A 79 -3.55 0.60 25.66
C GLU A 79 -4.69 0.15 24.75
N GLU A 80 -5.94 0.47 25.08
CA GLU A 80 -7.12 0.05 24.33
C GLU A 80 -7.15 0.70 22.94
N ASP A 81 -6.96 2.03 22.89
CA ASP A 81 -6.74 2.79 21.66
C ASP A 81 -5.55 2.22 20.87
N ARG A 82 -4.42 1.95 21.54
CA ARG A 82 -3.21 1.41 20.90
C ARG A 82 -3.51 0.09 20.20
N GLN A 83 -4.15 -0.85 20.88
CA GLN A 83 -4.47 -2.16 20.31
C GLN A 83 -5.52 -2.06 19.19
N SER A 84 -6.53 -1.19 19.33
CA SER A 84 -7.54 -0.94 18.28
C SER A 84 -6.90 -0.42 17.00
N ILE A 85 -5.99 0.57 17.09
CA ILE A 85 -5.29 1.11 15.90
C ILE A 85 -4.33 0.06 15.32
N ILE A 86 -3.62 -0.69 16.16
CA ILE A 86 -2.75 -1.80 15.73
C ILE A 86 -3.53 -2.83 14.92
N GLU A 87 -4.72 -3.23 15.41
CA GLU A 87 -5.59 -4.18 14.71
C GLU A 87 -6.08 -3.61 13.38
N ASP A 88 -6.59 -2.37 13.35
CA ASP A 88 -7.02 -1.72 12.11
C ASP A 88 -5.89 -1.61 11.07
N VAL A 89 -4.71 -1.09 11.46
CA VAL A 89 -3.54 -0.96 10.58
C VAL A 89 -3.11 -2.33 10.04
N THR A 90 -3.04 -3.35 10.90
CA THR A 90 -2.70 -4.72 10.52
C THR A 90 -3.73 -5.28 9.53
N ASN A 91 -5.02 -5.11 9.83
CA ASN A 91 -6.11 -5.55 8.97
C ASN A 91 -6.08 -4.86 7.60
N ARG A 92 -5.75 -3.56 7.51
CA ARG A 92 -5.64 -2.86 6.22
C ARG A 92 -4.43 -3.28 5.40
N ILE A 93 -3.28 -3.54 6.04
CA ILE A 93 -2.09 -4.07 5.36
C ILE A 93 -2.36 -5.49 4.83
N LEU A 94 -2.95 -6.36 5.66
CA LEU A 94 -3.34 -7.72 5.26
C LEU A 94 -4.43 -7.71 4.17
N GLN A 95 -5.39 -6.78 4.21
CA GLN A 95 -6.35 -6.57 3.11
C GLN A 95 -5.62 -6.17 1.82
N ALA A 96 -4.68 -5.22 1.86
CA ALA A 96 -3.91 -4.83 0.68
C ALA A 96 -3.08 -5.99 0.09
N GLU A 97 -2.53 -6.84 0.94
CA GLU A 97 -1.76 -8.03 0.52
C GLU A 97 -2.66 -9.13 -0.07
N THR A 98 -3.85 -9.34 0.52
CA THR A 98 -4.75 -10.44 0.17
C THR A 98 -5.75 -10.12 -0.93
N ASN A 99 -6.14 -8.85 -1.11
CA ASN A 99 -7.02 -8.38 -2.19
C ASN A 99 -6.38 -8.46 -3.58
N HIS A 100 -5.24 -9.11 -3.72
CA HIS A 100 -4.69 -9.53 -5.01
C HIS A 100 -5.51 -10.63 -5.72
N TYR A 101 -6.61 -11.10 -5.10
CA TYR A 101 -7.63 -12.05 -5.59
C TYR A 101 -9.04 -11.42 -5.56
N THR A 102 -9.97 -11.96 -6.37
CA THR A 102 -10.92 -11.12 -7.14
C THR A 102 -12.46 -11.50 -7.11
N THR A 103 -13.35 -10.78 -7.84
CA THR A 103 -14.85 -10.94 -8.19
C THR A 103 -16.07 -10.21 -7.46
N CYS A 104 -16.15 -8.85 -7.42
CA CYS A 104 -17.25 -7.85 -7.12
C CYS A 104 -16.67 -6.39 -6.87
N ALA A 105 -17.15 -5.28 -7.51
CA ALA A 105 -16.47 -3.94 -7.56
C ALA A 105 -17.12 -2.71 -6.87
N ASN A 106 -18.38 -2.77 -6.43
CA ASN A 106 -19.07 -1.65 -5.76
C ASN A 106 -20.11 -2.19 -4.78
N TYR A 107 -19.73 -2.27 -3.51
CA TYR A 107 -20.60 -2.70 -2.41
C TYR A 107 -21.39 -1.52 -1.84
N ASN A 108 -22.71 -1.57 -1.95
CA ASN A 108 -23.61 -1.03 -0.94
C ASN A 108 -24.45 -2.20 -0.39
N LYS A 109 -25.13 -2.05 0.74
CA LYS A 109 -25.86 -3.12 1.46
C LYS A 109 -26.88 -3.92 0.61
N THR A 110 -27.19 -3.48 -0.62
CA THR A 110 -28.18 -4.08 -1.52
C THR A 110 -27.70 -4.37 -2.95
N SER A 111 -26.46 -4.06 -3.37
CA SER A 111 -26.00 -4.38 -4.73
C SER A 111 -24.47 -4.45 -4.92
N CYS A 112 -24.07 -5.26 -5.91
CA CYS A 112 -22.76 -5.29 -6.58
C CYS A 112 -22.94 -5.88 -7.99
N SER A 113 -22.10 -5.54 -8.98
CA SER A 113 -22.23 -5.98 -10.39
C SER A 113 -20.99 -6.73 -10.89
N GLU A 114 -21.21 -7.80 -11.64
CA GLU A 114 -20.25 -8.89 -11.91
C GLU A 114 -19.58 -8.84 -13.30
N THR A 115 -18.40 -9.46 -13.40
CA THR A 115 -17.91 -10.03 -14.67
C THR A 115 -17.79 -11.54 -14.53
N GLY A 116 -18.60 -12.29 -15.30
CA GLY A 116 -19.07 -13.64 -14.95
C GLY A 116 -18.07 -14.79 -15.10
N ASN A 117 -17.08 -14.87 -14.23
CA ASN A 117 -16.27 -16.08 -13.98
C ASN A 117 -16.39 -16.53 -12.52
N THR A 118 -16.49 -17.84 -12.28
CA THR A 118 -16.75 -18.42 -10.95
C THR A 118 -15.53 -18.34 -10.03
N CYS A 119 -15.73 -17.87 -8.80
CA CYS A 119 -14.67 -17.61 -7.82
C CYS A 119 -14.09 -18.87 -7.15
N GLU A 120 -12.75 -18.98 -7.08
CA GLU A 120 -12.01 -20.10 -6.47
C GLU A 120 -12.24 -20.28 -4.95
N ALA A 121 -12.71 -19.24 -4.26
CA ALA A 121 -13.06 -19.35 -2.83
C ALA A 121 -14.32 -20.21 -2.57
N LEU A 122 -15.01 -20.68 -3.61
CA LEU A 122 -16.17 -21.58 -3.51
C LEU A 122 -15.81 -23.07 -3.61
N THR A 123 -14.58 -23.43 -4.00
CA THR A 123 -14.20 -24.83 -4.33
C THR A 123 -13.06 -25.42 -3.50
N SER A 124 -12.29 -24.61 -2.73
CA SER A 124 -11.23 -25.12 -1.84
C SER A 124 -11.69 -25.31 -0.40
N THR A 125 -11.24 -26.35 0.29
CA THR A 125 -11.46 -26.56 1.74
C THR A 125 -10.51 -25.73 2.61
N SER A 126 -10.43 -24.42 2.32
CA SER A 126 -9.67 -23.46 3.13
C SER A 126 -10.59 -22.68 4.07
N GLY A 127 -10.05 -22.13 5.16
CA GLY A 127 -10.82 -21.34 6.15
C GLY A 127 -11.54 -20.09 5.58
N ARG A 128 -11.23 -19.71 4.34
CA ARG A 128 -11.89 -18.62 3.60
C ARG A 128 -13.15 -19.09 2.85
N ALA A 129 -13.22 -20.35 2.41
CA ALA A 129 -14.40 -20.90 1.76
C ALA A 129 -15.58 -21.08 2.72
N ASN A 130 -15.30 -21.41 3.98
CA ASN A 130 -16.30 -21.39 5.06
C ASN A 130 -16.92 -19.99 5.29
N LYS A 131 -16.30 -18.91 4.76
CA LYS A 131 -16.81 -17.53 4.81
C LYS A 131 -17.42 -17.03 3.50
N LYS A 132 -17.22 -17.73 2.36
CA LYS A 132 -17.78 -17.45 1.02
C LYS A 132 -17.58 -15.99 0.52
N GLN A 133 -16.33 -15.55 0.25
CA GLN A 133 -16.00 -14.14 -0.09
C GLN A 133 -15.10 -13.96 -1.35
N CYS A 134 -15.42 -12.97 -2.21
CA CYS A 134 -14.87 -12.74 -3.58
C CYS A 134 -15.04 -11.24 -4.09
N PRO A 135 -14.00 -10.41 -4.50
CA PRO A 135 -14.09 -8.97 -4.94
C PRO A 135 -13.20 -8.42 -6.16
N ASP A 136 -13.66 -7.66 -7.19
CA ASP A 136 -13.55 -7.78 -8.70
C ASP A 136 -12.29 -8.20 -9.51
N LEU A 137 -12.51 -8.84 -10.69
CA LEU A 137 -11.47 -9.26 -11.67
C LEU A 137 -11.07 -8.19 -12.72
N ASN A 138 -12.00 -7.41 -13.27
CA ASN A 138 -11.75 -6.57 -14.46
C ASN A 138 -11.58 -5.07 -14.17
N ILE A 139 -11.96 -4.60 -12.99
CA ILE A 139 -11.93 -3.19 -12.57
C ILE A 139 -10.80 -2.93 -11.55
N TYR A 140 -10.42 -3.94 -10.77
CA TYR A 140 -9.50 -3.79 -9.64
C TYR A 140 -8.02 -3.90 -10.05
N LYS A 141 -7.23 -2.86 -9.71
CA LYS A 141 -5.76 -2.95 -9.65
C LYS A 141 -5.37 -3.06 -8.18
N SER A 142 -4.57 -4.07 -7.84
CA SER A 142 -4.07 -4.22 -6.47
C SER A 142 -3.24 -3.02 -6.03
N PHE A 143 -3.27 -2.73 -4.72
CA PHE A 143 -2.44 -1.70 -4.10
C PHE A 143 -0.98 -1.76 -4.57
N PHE A 144 -0.41 -2.97 -4.57
CA PHE A 144 0.95 -3.22 -5.04
C PHE A 144 1.15 -2.87 -6.52
N LYS A 145 0.24 -3.29 -7.41
CA LYS A 145 0.33 -3.01 -8.86
C LYS A 145 0.12 -1.53 -9.17
N GLN A 146 -0.84 -0.89 -8.51
CA GLN A 146 -1.15 0.54 -8.65
C GLN A 146 0.05 1.41 -8.24
N ASN A 147 0.69 1.09 -7.12
CA ASN A 147 1.83 1.84 -6.59
C ASN A 147 3.21 1.28 -7.04
N HIS A 148 3.20 0.33 -7.98
CA HIS A 148 4.37 -0.25 -8.63
C HIS A 148 5.35 -0.99 -7.68
N ILE A 149 4.85 -1.44 -6.54
CA ILE A 149 5.57 -2.21 -5.52
C ILE A 149 5.67 -3.68 -5.94
N GLN A 150 6.85 -4.29 -5.84
CA GLN A 150 7.03 -5.72 -6.07
C GLN A 150 6.51 -6.52 -4.87
N LYS A 151 5.30 -7.07 -4.96
CA LYS A 151 4.66 -7.84 -3.87
C LYS A 151 5.58 -8.88 -3.22
N GLN A 152 6.33 -9.64 -4.01
CA GLN A 152 7.27 -10.68 -3.54
C GLN A 152 8.41 -10.17 -2.64
N THR A 153 8.65 -8.86 -2.63
CA THR A 153 9.68 -8.20 -1.82
C THR A 153 9.09 -7.52 -0.58
N PHE A 154 7.78 -7.24 -0.57
CA PHE A 154 7.09 -6.61 0.56
C PHE A 154 7.12 -7.50 1.80
N LYS A 155 7.62 -6.95 2.90
CA LYS A 155 7.76 -7.63 4.19
C LYS A 155 7.47 -6.66 5.32
N ILE A 156 6.77 -7.14 6.34
CA ILE A 156 6.75 -6.51 7.67
C ILE A 156 8.00 -7.03 8.39
N ILE A 157 9.03 -6.20 8.56
CA ILE A 157 10.28 -6.55 9.25
C ILE A 157 10.00 -6.79 10.74
N GLY A 158 9.10 -6.00 11.32
CA GLY A 158 8.68 -6.18 12.71
C GLY A 158 7.79 -5.05 13.21
N VAL A 159 7.26 -5.25 14.41
CA VAL A 159 6.49 -4.27 15.17
C VAL A 159 7.26 -4.00 16.47
N THR A 160 7.46 -2.74 16.84
CA THR A 160 8.23 -2.35 18.03
C THR A 160 7.48 -1.32 18.84
N ASN A 161 7.26 -1.59 20.13
CA ASN A 161 6.69 -0.61 21.07
C ASN A 161 7.83 0.20 21.71
N LEU A 162 7.67 1.52 21.79
CA LEU A 162 8.65 2.49 22.29
C LEU A 162 7.93 3.56 23.11
N ASP A 163 7.47 3.19 24.30
CA ASP A 163 6.63 4.05 25.12
C ASP A 163 7.44 5.19 25.76
N ASP A 164 6.99 6.43 25.58
CA ASP A 164 7.72 7.62 26.01
C ASP A 164 7.18 8.15 27.35
N LEU A 165 8.07 8.18 28.35
CA LEU A 165 7.73 8.49 29.75
C LEU A 165 7.77 9.99 30.07
N ASN A 166 8.19 10.83 29.12
CA ASN A 166 8.64 12.20 29.40
C ASN A 166 7.70 13.30 28.85
N VAL A 167 6.55 12.92 28.30
CA VAL A 167 5.51 13.84 27.80
C VAL A 167 4.46 14.06 28.90
N THR A 168 3.65 15.11 28.79
CA THR A 168 2.54 15.39 29.72
C THR A 168 1.39 14.38 29.55
N GLY A 169 1.59 13.18 30.09
CA GLY A 169 0.77 11.98 29.89
C GLY A 169 1.56 10.88 29.19
N PRO A 170 1.27 9.60 29.46
CA PRO A 170 1.98 8.49 28.81
C PRO A 170 1.65 8.47 27.31
N VAL A 171 2.65 8.70 26.46
CA VAL A 171 2.51 8.55 25.01
C VAL A 171 3.00 7.16 24.65
N LEU A 172 2.05 6.24 24.47
CA LEU A 172 2.36 4.90 24.00
C LEU A 172 2.61 4.95 22.49
N ARG A 173 3.74 4.40 22.03
CA ARG A 173 4.12 4.42 20.61
C ARG A 173 4.40 3.03 20.10
N THR A 174 3.84 2.69 18.95
CA THR A 174 4.12 1.46 18.21
C THR A 174 4.62 1.79 16.82
N ILE A 175 5.68 1.12 16.35
CA ILE A 175 6.25 1.31 15.02
C ILE A 175 6.13 -0.01 14.25
N PHE A 176 5.38 -0.01 13.15
CA PHE A 176 5.42 -1.06 12.13
C PHE A 176 6.53 -0.71 11.13
N LYS A 177 7.47 -1.63 10.94
CA LYS A 177 8.58 -1.47 9.98
C LYS A 177 8.28 -2.31 8.74
N LEU A 178 8.05 -1.64 7.62
CA LEU A 178 7.77 -2.23 6.31
C LEU A 178 8.99 -2.03 5.41
N ASN A 179 9.40 -3.09 4.70
CA ASN A 179 10.40 -3.03 3.64
C ASN A 179 9.81 -3.55 2.33
N MET A 180 10.16 -2.92 1.20
CA MET A 180 9.70 -3.32 -0.13
C MET A 180 10.54 -2.72 -1.25
N GLU A 181 10.65 -3.44 -2.36
CA GLU A 181 11.12 -2.87 -3.61
C GLU A 181 9.98 -2.26 -4.43
N TYR A 182 10.21 -1.13 -5.09
CA TYR A 182 9.26 -0.52 -6.03
C TYR A 182 9.91 0.04 -7.30
N TYR A 183 9.11 0.16 -8.36
CA TYR A 183 9.54 0.72 -9.64
C TYR A 183 9.07 2.17 -9.84
N SER A 184 10.02 3.04 -10.22
CA SER A 184 9.73 4.39 -10.70
C SER A 184 10.01 4.49 -12.20
N TYR A 185 9.16 5.22 -12.94
CA TYR A 185 9.19 5.30 -14.41
C TYR A 185 9.32 6.75 -14.84
N TYR A 186 10.35 7.05 -15.63
CA TYR A 186 10.58 8.38 -16.19
C TYR A 186 10.48 8.30 -17.72
N PRO A 187 9.54 9.01 -18.38
CA PRO A 187 9.49 9.03 -19.84
C PRO A 187 10.76 9.72 -20.38
N ILE A 188 11.42 9.11 -21.35
CA ILE A 188 12.62 9.67 -22.01
C ILE A 188 12.25 10.37 -23.33
N GLY A 189 11.05 10.09 -23.84
CA GLY A 189 10.60 10.54 -25.15
C GLY A 189 10.90 9.53 -26.26
N GLY A 190 10.54 9.91 -27.49
CA GLY A 190 10.63 9.03 -28.66
C GLY A 190 9.46 8.06 -28.78
N ARG A 191 8.91 7.95 -29.99
CA ARG A 191 8.02 6.83 -30.39
C ARG A 191 8.87 5.74 -31.02
N THR A 192 8.78 4.51 -30.55
CA THR A 192 9.42 3.36 -31.20
C THR A 192 8.58 2.91 -32.39
N PHE A 193 9.01 3.25 -33.60
CA PHE A 193 8.45 2.70 -34.82
C PHE A 193 9.10 1.33 -35.09
N ASN A 194 8.37 0.25 -34.79
CA ASN A 194 8.85 -1.12 -34.99
C ASN A 194 8.90 -1.56 -36.46
N SER A 195 8.57 -0.67 -37.40
CA SER A 195 8.43 -0.90 -38.84
C SER A 195 9.20 0.14 -39.65
N ILE A 196 10.46 0.39 -39.28
CA ILE A 196 11.40 1.10 -40.15
C ILE A 196 12.08 0.03 -41.02
N SER A 197 11.69 -0.11 -42.28
CA SER A 197 12.58 -0.74 -43.26
C SER A 197 13.70 0.25 -43.56
N ILE A 198 14.94 -0.18 -43.36
CA ILE A 198 16.11 0.58 -43.79
C ILE A 198 16.44 0.07 -45.18
N ASP A 199 15.69 0.56 -46.17
CA ASP A 199 15.95 0.30 -47.59
C ASP A 199 17.05 1.25 -48.09
N GLY A 200 18.30 0.97 -47.69
CA GLY A 200 19.49 1.71 -48.10
C GLY A 200 20.70 1.43 -47.22
N ASP A 201 21.90 1.61 -47.77
CA ASP A 201 23.14 1.51 -47.00
C ASP A 201 23.22 2.64 -45.96
N LEU A 202 23.49 2.27 -44.71
CA LEU A 202 23.84 3.22 -43.66
C LEU A 202 25.29 3.66 -43.87
N ILE A 203 25.48 4.90 -44.33
CA ILE A 203 26.78 5.56 -44.54
C ILE A 203 27.37 6.05 -43.21
#